data_AF-A0A2P4XSE4-F1
#
_entry.id   AF-A0A2P4XSE4-F1
#
_cell.length_a   1.000
_cell.length_b   1.000
_cell.length_c   1.000
_cell.angle_alpha   90.00
_cell.angle_beta   90.00
_cell.angle_gamma   90.00
#
_symmetry.space_group_name_H-M   'P 1'
#
loop_
_entity.id
_entity.type
_entity.pdbx_description
1 polymer ?
#
loop_
_entity_poly.entity_id
_entity_poly.type
_entity_poly.pdbx_seq_one_letter_code
_entity_poly.pdbx_strand_id
1 'polypeptide(L)'
;MEPNLPSEALNEDEEIAADRLAMQLVDDFPIVLVLRAIPVTYGNVMSFYENTRPEKPSSVLPGFKIIVSKHNQNLLSEITADFDHTSAAPPSADLLHHDWKTPERVLAELVVVDSFKTLNFTEPWQSTVDKLQANLLTEENSTSQKIVVCGGKGVGKSTFCRYLVNRLLAKFGTVAFLDTDLGQSELTPSGLVALHALTTPLLGPGFSHMKNPIRSFFCGNTNPGNDPLYYMKAVKSLLRLYEVKFGNQNSNTSNPRVPLVINTDGWIKSMGHDLLCNVIQETNPDHVVQLVAATKNKQFDVPTEGRWRIHAVPPWDPIGVTQPPRSSKELRSYRFHSYFLSRTPCNIARPLLQNLQVLSEKNRVDSDIYRAYAQLTPFAVSFNQVDIAFAGSSVPPSQLLFSLNASIVGLCVNPEYKPCEQVKPEPREGPPRVVLQPVHAPCLGVGIIRAVDAGKRQLFILSPLPLSMLKRVNLLVRSSMPLDSILLSAHEPAQAPYVVTDVISSDVVETSSVKRDQTCDVYFKKVEDFINRLFVTCPSSAAVSTYELKKRIYCALLPVHENLIQDGKNELVSPSEADVLLPWRKIFEEIYETFFETLSDITIYYPVD
;
A
#
# COMPACT_ATOMS: atom_id res chain seq x y z
N MET A 1 48.02 -1.00 -19.78
CA MET A 1 48.08 -1.23 -18.32
C MET A 1 46.65 -1.40 -17.88
N GLU A 2 46.24 -2.62 -17.53
CA GLU A 2 44.94 -2.83 -16.89
C GLU A 2 44.90 -2.01 -15.58
N PRO A 3 43.81 -1.28 -15.30
CA PRO A 3 43.66 -0.65 -14.00
C PRO A 3 43.55 -1.77 -12.96
N ASN A 4 44.53 -1.87 -12.07
CA ASN A 4 44.48 -2.74 -10.91
C ASN A 4 43.18 -2.48 -10.15
N LEU A 5 42.23 -3.41 -10.23
CA LEU A 5 41.02 -3.39 -9.40
C LEU A 5 41.45 -3.44 -7.92
N PRO A 6 40.91 -2.56 -7.05
CA PRO A 6 41.26 -2.57 -5.63
C PRO A 6 40.80 -3.88 -4.97
N SER A 7 41.63 -4.38 -4.05
CA SER A 7 41.54 -5.74 -3.51
C SER A 7 40.59 -5.94 -2.33
N GLU A 8 39.84 -4.93 -1.87
CA GLU A 8 38.96 -5.04 -0.70
C GLU A 8 37.66 -4.24 -0.89
N ALA A 9 36.55 -4.76 -0.35
CA ALA A 9 35.27 -4.06 -0.32
C ALA A 9 35.39 -2.80 0.56
N LEU A 10 35.02 -1.64 -0.01
CA LEU A 10 35.15 -0.34 0.65
C LEU A 10 34.30 -0.24 1.93
N ASN A 11 34.76 0.60 2.85
CA ASN A 11 34.15 0.88 4.15
C ASN A 11 32.77 1.57 3.99
N GLU A 12 31.74 1.12 4.74
CA GLU A 12 30.37 1.66 4.69
C GLU A 12 30.32 3.18 4.89
N ASP A 13 31.21 3.72 5.73
CA ASP A 13 31.27 5.17 6.00
C ASP A 13 31.71 5.98 4.77
N GLU A 14 32.57 5.41 3.92
CA GLU A 14 33.06 6.05 2.69
C GLU A 14 31.98 6.06 1.61
N GLU A 15 31.16 5.01 1.52
CA GLU A 15 30.02 4.99 0.60
C GLU A 15 28.96 6.04 0.96
N ILE A 16 28.67 6.21 2.25
CA ILE A 16 27.72 7.22 2.74
C ILE A 16 28.27 8.63 2.52
N ALA A 17 29.59 8.82 2.65
CA ALA A 17 30.25 10.08 2.32
C ALA A 17 30.15 10.40 0.82
N ALA A 18 30.38 9.41 -0.05
CA ALA A 18 30.24 9.56 -1.50
C ALA A 18 28.80 9.89 -1.92
N ASP A 19 27.79 9.23 -1.33
CA ASP A 19 26.37 9.53 -1.59
C ASP A 19 25.99 10.96 -1.14
N ARG A 20 26.52 11.42 0.01
CA ARG A 20 26.28 12.81 0.48
C ARG A 20 26.92 13.84 -0.43
N LEU A 21 28.15 13.61 -0.86
CA LEU A 21 28.83 14.49 -1.81
C LEU A 21 28.09 14.52 -3.15
N ALA A 22 27.65 13.36 -3.64
CA ALA A 22 26.90 13.29 -4.88
C ALA A 22 25.55 14.03 -4.79
N MET A 23 24.86 13.96 -3.65
CA MET A 23 23.64 14.76 -3.43
C MET A 23 23.90 16.27 -3.42
N GLN A 24 25.07 16.72 -2.97
CA GLN A 24 25.47 18.14 -3.03
C GLN A 24 25.80 18.58 -4.46
N LEU A 25 26.40 17.70 -5.25
CA LEU A 25 26.77 17.97 -6.65
C LEU A 25 25.59 17.95 -7.62
N VAL A 26 24.44 17.39 -7.23
CA VAL A 26 23.24 17.27 -8.08
C VAL A 26 22.61 18.62 -8.41
N ASP A 27 22.89 19.66 -7.61
CA ASP A 27 22.44 21.03 -7.90
C ASP A 27 23.30 21.71 -8.98
N ASP A 28 24.56 21.31 -9.11
CA ASP A 28 25.52 21.85 -10.08
C ASP A 28 25.62 21.01 -11.36
N PHE A 29 25.29 19.72 -11.30
CA PHE A 29 25.42 18.77 -12.40
C PHE A 29 24.11 18.03 -12.68
N PRO A 30 23.69 17.92 -13.96
CA PRO A 30 22.40 17.34 -14.32
C PRO A 30 22.29 15.84 -13.98
N ILE A 31 23.41 15.13 -14.03
CA ILE A 31 23.53 13.71 -13.71
C ILE A 31 24.83 13.51 -12.94
N VAL A 32 24.76 12.90 -11.76
CA VAL A 32 25.93 12.53 -10.98
C VAL A 32 26.04 11.00 -10.93
N LEU A 33 27.18 10.47 -11.39
CA LEU A 33 27.47 9.04 -11.37
C LEU A 33 28.43 8.73 -10.21
N VAL A 34 27.98 7.90 -9.29
CA VAL A 34 28.83 7.38 -8.20
C VAL A 34 29.33 6.01 -8.63
N LEU A 35 30.59 5.94 -9.08
CA LEU A 35 31.24 4.68 -9.46
C LEU A 35 31.57 3.86 -8.21
N ARG A 36 31.26 2.56 -8.24
CA ARG A 36 31.40 1.62 -7.12
C ARG A 36 32.03 0.32 -7.59
N ALA A 37 32.73 -0.34 -6.67
CA ALA A 37 33.20 -1.71 -6.85
C ALA A 37 32.12 -2.65 -6.26
N ILE A 38 31.32 -3.30 -7.10
CA ILE A 38 30.18 -4.12 -6.68
C ILE A 38 30.59 -5.61 -6.69
N PRO A 39 30.38 -6.36 -5.60
CA PRO A 39 30.60 -7.81 -5.61
C PRO A 39 29.82 -8.49 -6.75
N VAL A 40 30.46 -9.39 -7.50
CA VAL A 40 29.81 -10.12 -8.59
C VAL A 40 28.72 -11.02 -8.03
N THR A 41 27.47 -10.67 -8.35
CA THR A 41 26.30 -11.53 -8.19
C THR A 41 25.69 -11.75 -9.57
N TYR A 42 24.95 -12.84 -9.75
CA TYR A 42 24.36 -13.20 -11.05
C TYR A 42 23.51 -12.07 -11.67
N GLY A 43 22.90 -11.20 -10.84
CA GLY A 43 22.14 -10.04 -11.31
C GLY A 43 22.99 -8.95 -11.97
N ASN A 44 24.26 -8.82 -11.58
CA ASN A 44 25.15 -7.75 -12.05
C ASN A 44 25.90 -8.16 -13.33
N VAL A 45 26.02 -9.47 -13.59
CA VAL A 45 26.69 -10.05 -14.78
C VAL A 45 25.83 -9.92 -16.04
N MET A 46 24.51 -9.83 -15.92
CA MET A 46 23.61 -9.66 -17.08
C MET A 46 23.37 -8.19 -17.47
N SER A 47 23.78 -7.24 -16.62
CA SER A 47 23.69 -5.80 -16.89
C SER A 47 24.96 -5.25 -17.58
N PHE A 48 26.04 -6.05 -17.62
CA PHE A 48 27.29 -5.76 -18.32
C PHE A 48 27.52 -6.85 -19.38
N TYR A 49 27.03 -6.61 -20.60
CA TYR A 49 27.29 -7.28 -21.89
C TYR A 49 27.81 -8.75 -22.00
N GLU A 50 27.14 -9.47 -22.90
CA GLU A 50 27.59 -10.56 -23.79
C GLU A 50 28.57 -11.67 -23.29
N ASN A 51 28.05 -12.90 -23.32
CA ASN A 51 28.69 -14.17 -23.69
C ASN A 51 29.96 -14.73 -23.00
N THR A 52 30.55 -14.12 -21.98
CA THR A 52 31.66 -14.79 -21.24
C THR A 52 31.49 -14.75 -19.72
N ARG A 53 31.20 -15.92 -19.12
CA ARG A 53 31.23 -16.12 -17.66
C ARG A 53 32.68 -15.97 -17.15
N PRO A 54 32.93 -15.22 -16.07
CA PRO A 54 34.22 -15.26 -15.39
C PRO A 54 34.38 -16.56 -14.59
N GLU A 55 35.53 -17.22 -14.72
CA GLU A 55 35.79 -18.56 -14.16
C GLU A 55 36.16 -18.57 -12.65
N LYS A 56 36.13 -17.42 -11.94
CA LYS A 56 36.52 -17.33 -10.52
C LYS A 56 35.48 -16.62 -9.62
N PRO A 57 35.28 -17.08 -8.37
CA PRO A 57 34.13 -16.74 -7.52
C PRO A 57 34.25 -15.43 -6.70
N SER A 58 35.27 -14.61 -6.90
CA SER A 58 35.45 -13.35 -6.17
C SER A 58 35.83 -12.17 -7.08
N SER A 59 35.18 -12.03 -8.22
CA SER A 59 35.32 -10.82 -9.02
C SER A 59 34.46 -9.69 -8.41
N VAL A 60 35.01 -8.49 -8.32
CA VAL A 60 34.28 -7.26 -8.04
C VAL A 60 34.09 -6.59 -9.41
N LEU A 61 32.86 -6.29 -9.79
CA LEU A 61 32.55 -5.57 -11.04
C LEU A 61 32.57 -4.06 -10.80
N PRO A 62 33.06 -3.27 -11.76
CA PRO A 62 32.76 -1.86 -11.78
C PRO A 62 31.24 -1.69 -11.96
N GLY A 63 30.60 -0.93 -11.09
CA GLY A 63 29.21 -0.54 -11.21
C GLY A 63 29.04 0.93 -10.84
N PHE A 64 27.83 1.46 -10.94
CA PHE A 64 27.60 2.85 -10.59
C PHE A 64 26.16 3.11 -10.15
N LYS A 65 25.98 4.16 -9.36
CA LYS A 65 24.68 4.69 -8.96
C LYS A 65 24.48 6.04 -9.63
N ILE A 66 23.33 6.20 -10.30
CA ILE A 66 22.94 7.46 -10.91
C ILE A 66 22.12 8.27 -9.90
N ILE A 67 22.50 9.52 -9.69
CA ILE A 67 21.74 10.48 -8.89
C ILE A 67 21.38 11.66 -9.78
N VAL A 68 20.09 11.98 -9.80
CA VAL A 68 19.51 13.02 -10.66
C VAL A 68 18.54 13.85 -9.82
N SER A 69 18.55 15.16 -9.99
CA SER A 69 17.58 16.04 -9.34
C SER A 69 16.17 15.79 -9.89
N LYS A 70 15.14 16.05 -9.10
CA LYS A 70 13.75 15.86 -9.52
C LYS A 70 13.38 16.72 -10.74
N HIS A 71 14.00 17.89 -10.89
CA HIS A 71 13.82 18.77 -12.05
C HIS A 71 14.44 18.17 -13.31
N ASN A 72 15.67 17.64 -13.20
CA ASN A 72 16.40 17.04 -14.33
C ASN A 72 15.83 15.67 -14.74
N GLN A 73 15.07 15.01 -13.86
CA GLN A 73 14.40 13.75 -14.14
C GLN A 73 13.31 13.89 -15.22
N ASN A 74 12.61 15.03 -15.25
CA ASN A 74 11.60 15.31 -16.28
C ASN A 74 12.27 15.58 -17.64
N LEU A 75 13.35 16.34 -17.66
CA LEU A 75 14.15 16.59 -18.87
C LEU A 75 14.73 15.28 -19.43
N LEU A 76 15.23 14.40 -18.57
CA LEU A 76 15.66 13.05 -18.96
C LEU A 76 14.52 12.22 -19.53
N SER A 77 13.32 12.28 -18.94
CA SER A 77 12.16 11.57 -19.45
C SER A 77 11.69 12.08 -20.81
N GLU A 78 11.81 13.39 -21.07
CA GLU A 78 11.48 14.00 -22.37
C GLU A 78 12.51 13.62 -23.44
N ILE A 79 13.81 13.70 -23.12
CA ILE A 79 14.90 13.35 -24.05
C ILE A 79 14.88 11.86 -24.42
N THR A 80 14.41 11.00 -23.51
CA THR A 80 14.38 9.55 -23.70
C THR A 80 13.03 9.01 -24.17
N ALA A 81 11.99 9.84 -24.26
CA ALA A 81 10.61 9.43 -24.57
C ALA A 81 10.45 8.77 -25.95
N ASP A 82 11.20 9.25 -26.95
CA ASP A 82 11.04 8.89 -28.36
C ASP A 82 12.02 7.80 -28.84
N PHE A 83 12.90 7.30 -27.97
CA PHE A 83 13.92 6.31 -28.38
C PHE A 83 13.39 4.87 -28.34
N ASP A 84 13.45 4.19 -29.49
CA ASP A 84 13.16 2.75 -29.58
C ASP A 84 14.34 1.92 -29.07
N HIS A 85 14.24 1.47 -27.82
CA HIS A 85 15.22 0.62 -27.14
C HIS A 85 15.32 -0.80 -27.72
N THR A 86 14.43 -1.19 -28.64
CA THR A 86 14.41 -2.55 -29.22
C THR A 86 15.20 -2.68 -30.53
N SER A 87 15.66 -1.54 -31.06
CA SER A 87 16.45 -1.50 -32.31
C SER A 87 17.81 -2.18 -32.15
N ALA A 88 18.11 -3.17 -33.00
CA ALA A 88 19.35 -3.93 -32.96
C ALA A 88 20.57 -3.09 -33.41
N ALA A 89 21.77 -3.47 -32.95
CA ALA A 89 23.02 -2.86 -33.41
C ALA A 89 23.17 -3.01 -34.94
N PRO A 90 23.69 -1.99 -35.66
CA PRO A 90 23.99 -2.13 -37.07
C PRO A 90 24.93 -3.32 -37.32
N PRO A 91 24.77 -4.09 -38.41
CA PRO A 91 25.53 -5.32 -38.66
C PRO A 91 27.06 -5.16 -38.72
N SER A 92 27.55 -3.92 -38.88
CA SER A 92 28.97 -3.57 -38.99
C SER A 92 29.54 -2.90 -37.73
N ALA A 93 28.76 -2.78 -36.64
CA ALA A 93 29.21 -2.10 -35.44
C ALA A 93 30.08 -3.02 -34.56
N ASP A 94 31.18 -2.49 -34.04
CA ASP A 94 31.95 -3.17 -33.00
C ASP A 94 31.17 -3.11 -31.68
N LEU A 95 30.76 -4.28 -31.19
CA LEU A 95 29.91 -4.41 -30.01
C LEU A 95 30.63 -4.02 -28.72
N LEU A 96 31.97 -4.06 -28.69
CA LEU A 96 32.78 -3.75 -27.51
C LEU A 96 32.90 -2.25 -27.23
N HIS A 97 32.77 -1.41 -28.27
CA HIS A 97 33.05 0.02 -28.16
C HIS A 97 31.78 0.89 -28.01
N HIS A 98 30.58 0.34 -28.25
CA HIS A 98 29.30 1.05 -28.14
C HIS A 98 29.19 2.39 -28.92
N ASP A 99 30.15 2.72 -29.78
CA ASP A 99 30.24 3.97 -30.55
C ASP A 99 29.04 4.22 -31.47
N TRP A 100 28.25 3.18 -31.73
CA TRP A 100 27.03 3.24 -32.53
C TRP A 100 25.81 3.76 -31.75
N LYS A 101 25.89 3.81 -30.41
CA LYS A 101 24.81 4.33 -29.56
C LYS A 101 24.95 5.83 -29.41
N THR A 102 23.86 6.57 -29.65
CA THR A 102 23.84 7.99 -29.32
C THR A 102 23.80 8.17 -27.78
N PRO A 103 24.30 9.30 -27.25
CA PRO A 103 24.26 9.57 -25.80
C PRO A 103 22.87 9.44 -25.19
N GLU A 104 21.83 9.84 -25.93
CA GLU A 104 20.43 9.77 -25.50
C GLU A 104 19.96 8.32 -25.36
N ARG A 105 20.33 7.44 -26.29
CA ARG A 105 20.04 5.99 -26.20
C ARG A 105 20.72 5.36 -25.00
N VAL A 106 21.98 5.72 -24.74
CA VAL A 106 22.72 5.23 -23.56
C VAL A 106 22.00 5.65 -22.29
N LEU A 107 21.58 6.92 -22.19
CA LEU A 107 20.80 7.41 -21.04
C LEU A 107 19.46 6.67 -20.90
N ALA A 108 18.76 6.43 -22.00
CA ALA A 108 17.48 5.74 -22.04
C ALA A 108 17.60 4.28 -21.53
N GLU A 109 18.67 3.57 -21.90
CA GLU A 109 18.94 2.20 -21.41
C GLU A 109 19.37 2.18 -19.94
N LEU A 110 20.12 3.18 -19.47
CA LEU A 110 20.61 3.27 -18.09
C LEU A 110 19.52 3.63 -17.05
N VAL A 111 18.46 4.31 -17.47
CA VAL A 111 17.34 4.71 -16.60
C VAL A 111 16.36 3.55 -16.35
N VAL A 112 16.36 2.50 -17.19
CA VAL A 112 15.57 1.29 -16.99
C VAL A 112 16.34 0.27 -16.16
N VAL A 113 16.31 0.43 -14.84
CA VAL A 113 16.91 -0.54 -13.89
C VAL A 113 15.92 -1.67 -13.60
N ASP A 114 15.71 -2.57 -14.56
CA ASP A 114 15.01 -3.83 -14.31
C ASP A 114 15.95 -4.81 -13.60
N SER A 115 15.95 -4.73 -12.27
CA SER A 115 16.73 -5.61 -11.39
C SER A 115 16.11 -7.01 -11.33
N PHE A 116 16.52 -7.91 -12.22
CA PHE A 116 16.17 -9.33 -12.12
C PHE A 116 16.71 -9.90 -10.80
N LYS A 117 15.81 -10.32 -9.90
CA LYS A 117 16.15 -10.97 -8.62
C LYS A 117 15.97 -12.48 -8.73
N THR A 118 17.06 -13.24 -8.57
CA THR A 118 16.97 -14.71 -8.48
C THR A 118 16.45 -15.11 -7.10
N LEU A 119 15.43 -15.96 -7.08
CA LEU A 119 14.89 -16.53 -5.84
C LEU A 119 15.89 -17.54 -5.26
N ASN A 120 16.67 -17.14 -4.25
CA ASN A 120 17.59 -18.03 -3.56
C ASN A 120 16.99 -18.59 -2.27
N PHE A 121 17.07 -19.90 -2.06
CA PHE A 121 16.73 -20.54 -0.79
C PHE A 121 18.02 -21.00 -0.11
N THR A 122 18.40 -20.30 0.95
CA THR A 122 19.66 -20.58 1.66
C THR A 122 19.62 -21.94 2.35
N GLU A 123 20.78 -22.55 2.60
CA GLU A 123 20.88 -23.81 3.34
C GLU A 123 20.17 -23.75 4.71
N PRO A 124 20.27 -22.68 5.52
CA PRO A 124 19.47 -22.54 6.75
C PRO A 124 17.96 -22.59 6.55
N TRP A 125 17.45 -22.02 5.44
CA TRP A 125 16.03 -22.10 5.10
C TRP A 125 15.63 -23.53 4.73
N GLN A 126 16.44 -24.19 3.89
CA GLN A 126 16.20 -25.57 3.47
C GLN A 126 16.23 -26.52 4.67
N SER A 127 17.27 -26.45 5.50
CA SER A 127 17.42 -27.26 6.71
C SER A 127 16.25 -27.08 7.67
N THR A 128 15.81 -25.83 7.90
CA THR A 128 14.66 -25.56 8.77
C THR A 128 13.37 -26.17 8.20
N VAL A 129 13.09 -25.98 6.91
CA VAL A 129 11.88 -26.55 6.29
C VAL A 129 11.92 -28.08 6.27
N ASP A 130 13.07 -28.69 6.03
CA ASP A 130 13.24 -30.15 6.08
C ASP A 130 13.00 -30.70 7.49
N LYS A 131 13.52 -30.03 8.52
CA LYS A 131 13.24 -30.36 9.92
C LYS A 131 11.76 -30.23 10.25
N LEU A 132 11.11 -29.14 9.84
CA LEU A 132 9.67 -28.93 10.06
C LEU A 132 8.86 -30.05 9.39
N GLN A 133 9.13 -30.32 8.12
CA GLN A 133 8.46 -31.37 7.36
C GLN A 133 8.66 -32.75 7.98
N ALA A 134 9.88 -33.08 8.42
CA ALA A 134 10.18 -34.35 9.08
C ALA A 134 9.41 -34.49 10.41
N ASN A 135 9.44 -33.47 11.28
CA ASN A 135 8.70 -33.50 12.55
C ASN A 135 7.19 -33.70 12.34
N LEU A 136 6.61 -32.99 11.37
CA LEU A 136 5.19 -33.13 11.03
C LEU A 136 4.83 -34.53 10.50
N LEU A 137 5.76 -35.23 9.84
CA LEU A 137 5.53 -36.60 9.37
C LEU A 137 5.69 -37.64 10.49
N THR A 138 6.62 -37.42 11.43
CA THR A 138 6.90 -38.37 12.53
C THR A 138 5.90 -38.29 13.69
N GLU A 139 5.26 -37.14 13.89
CA GLU A 139 4.32 -36.94 15.01
C GLU A 139 2.96 -37.60 14.72
N GLU A 140 2.91 -38.92 14.61
CA GLU A 140 1.72 -39.70 14.22
C GLU A 140 0.51 -39.46 15.16
N ASN A 141 0.73 -39.00 16.39
CA ASN A 141 -0.31 -38.76 17.40
C ASN A 141 -0.55 -37.28 17.75
N SER A 142 0.05 -36.31 17.06
CA SER A 142 -0.18 -34.89 17.38
C SER A 142 -1.51 -34.39 16.77
N THR A 143 -2.39 -33.91 17.64
CA THR A 143 -3.69 -33.31 17.29
C THR A 143 -3.56 -31.89 16.68
N SER A 144 -2.35 -31.33 16.63
CA SER A 144 -2.06 -30.05 16.01
C SER A 144 -0.75 -30.07 15.25
N GLN A 145 -0.75 -29.40 14.10
CA GLN A 145 0.41 -29.25 13.22
C GLN A 145 0.51 -27.78 12.79
N LYS A 146 0.67 -26.91 13.79
CA LYS A 146 0.56 -25.46 13.63
C LYS A 146 1.95 -24.83 13.64
N ILE A 147 2.26 -24.12 12.57
CA ILE A 147 3.53 -23.41 12.37
C ILE A 147 3.24 -21.93 12.26
N VAL A 148 3.74 -21.13 13.20
CA VAL A 148 3.69 -19.65 13.10
C VAL A 148 4.98 -19.14 12.47
N VAL A 149 4.88 -18.28 11.46
CA VAL A 149 6.02 -17.62 10.82
C VAL A 149 5.97 -16.14 11.15
N CYS A 150 6.98 -15.65 11.89
CA CYS A 150 7.08 -14.27 12.36
C CYS A 150 8.44 -13.63 12.05
N GLY A 151 8.50 -12.29 12.07
CA GLY A 151 9.69 -11.54 11.65
C GLY A 151 9.38 -10.09 11.27
N GLY A 152 10.40 -9.22 11.28
CA GLY A 152 10.24 -7.81 10.92
C GLY A 152 9.80 -7.56 9.46
N LYS A 153 9.49 -6.30 9.11
CA LYS A 153 9.20 -5.92 7.72
C LYS A 153 10.43 -6.14 6.82
N GLY A 154 10.21 -6.78 5.66
CA GLY A 154 11.23 -6.99 4.63
C GLY A 154 12.21 -8.16 4.87
N VAL A 155 12.06 -8.96 5.93
CA VAL A 155 13.01 -10.07 6.23
C VAL A 155 12.80 -11.33 5.37
N GLY A 156 11.75 -11.37 4.55
CA GLY A 156 11.44 -12.51 3.68
C GLY A 156 10.31 -13.42 4.14
N LYS A 157 9.48 -13.02 5.11
CA LYS A 157 8.36 -13.84 5.65
C LYS A 157 7.48 -14.46 4.57
N SER A 158 6.93 -13.64 3.66
CA SER A 158 6.04 -14.13 2.60
C SER A 158 6.76 -15.13 1.67
N THR A 159 8.04 -14.90 1.38
CA THR A 159 8.87 -15.84 0.60
C THR A 159 9.06 -17.16 1.32
N PHE A 160 9.34 -17.12 2.63
CA PHE A 160 9.47 -18.32 3.47
C PHE A 160 8.14 -19.08 3.54
N CYS A 161 7.01 -18.38 3.75
CA CYS A 161 5.67 -18.96 3.76
C CYS A 161 5.37 -19.69 2.45
N ARG A 162 5.63 -19.08 1.28
CA ARG A 162 5.45 -19.73 -0.03
C ARG A 162 6.29 -21.00 -0.13
N TYR A 163 7.57 -20.92 0.23
CA TYR A 163 8.47 -22.07 0.18
C TYR A 163 8.00 -23.21 1.08
N LEU A 164 7.68 -22.90 2.34
CA LEU A 164 7.18 -23.87 3.32
C LEU A 164 5.86 -24.51 2.84
N VAL A 165 4.88 -23.71 2.43
CA VAL A 165 3.60 -24.21 1.93
C VAL A 165 3.80 -25.14 0.74
N ASN A 166 4.63 -24.78 -0.24
CA ASN A 166 4.89 -25.61 -1.41
C ASN A 166 5.55 -26.95 -1.05
N ARG A 167 6.50 -26.94 -0.09
CA ARG A 167 7.13 -28.16 0.43
C ARG A 167 6.14 -29.05 1.17
N LEU A 168 5.27 -28.48 2.00
CA LEU A 168 4.24 -29.23 2.72
C LEU A 168 3.17 -29.78 1.78
N LEU A 169 2.75 -29.04 0.76
CA LEU A 169 1.78 -29.52 -0.23
C LEU A 169 2.25 -30.80 -0.93
N ALA A 170 3.55 -30.91 -1.21
CA ALA A 170 4.13 -32.11 -1.82
C ALA A 170 4.05 -33.37 -0.93
N LYS A 171 3.77 -33.22 0.37
CA LYS A 171 3.66 -34.34 1.33
C LYS A 171 2.25 -34.57 1.85
N PHE A 172 1.50 -33.51 2.12
CA PHE A 172 0.19 -33.57 2.77
C PHE A 172 -0.99 -33.41 1.78
N GLY A 173 -0.75 -32.95 0.56
CA GLY A 173 -1.77 -32.71 -0.47
C GLY A 173 -2.69 -31.50 -0.20
N THR A 174 -2.97 -31.19 1.07
CA THR A 174 -3.66 -29.98 1.50
C THR A 174 -2.92 -29.31 2.65
N VAL A 175 -2.78 -27.98 2.60
CA VAL A 175 -2.18 -27.16 3.66
C VAL A 175 -3.16 -26.05 4.02
N ALA A 176 -3.51 -25.92 5.30
CA ALA A 176 -4.25 -24.77 5.79
C ALA A 176 -3.31 -23.57 5.91
N PHE A 177 -3.77 -22.40 5.50
CA PHE A 177 -2.99 -21.16 5.56
C PHE A 177 -3.82 -20.06 6.23
N LEU A 178 -3.39 -19.61 7.40
CA LEU A 178 -4.01 -18.49 8.11
C LEU A 178 -3.15 -17.26 7.91
N ASP A 179 -3.70 -16.26 7.24
CA ASP A 179 -3.03 -15.00 7.00
C ASP A 179 -3.56 -13.94 7.95
N THR A 180 -2.67 -13.40 8.77
CA THR A 180 -2.99 -12.34 9.73
C THR A 180 -2.31 -11.01 9.39
N ASP A 181 -1.61 -10.92 8.25
CA ASP A 181 -1.03 -9.66 7.76
C ASP A 181 -2.09 -8.83 7.01
N LEU A 182 -2.62 -7.80 7.67
CA LEU A 182 -3.63 -6.91 7.09
C LEU A 182 -3.06 -6.04 5.95
N GLY A 183 -1.75 -5.76 5.97
CA GLY A 183 -1.10 -4.88 5.02
C GLY A 183 -0.77 -5.58 3.71
N GLN A 184 -0.05 -6.69 3.77
CA GLN A 184 0.45 -7.42 2.60
C GLN A 184 -0.02 -8.88 2.58
N SER A 185 -1.30 -9.12 2.85
CA SER A 185 -1.92 -10.45 2.77
C SER A 185 -1.51 -11.19 1.50
N GLU A 186 -1.17 -12.46 1.61
CA GLU A 186 -0.68 -13.31 0.53
C GLU A 186 -1.74 -13.56 -0.54
N LEU A 187 -2.94 -14.01 -0.13
CA LEU A 187 -3.96 -14.59 -1.01
C LEU A 187 -5.23 -13.74 -1.16
N THR A 188 -5.34 -12.66 -0.40
CA THR A 188 -6.51 -11.77 -0.41
C THR A 188 -6.11 -10.30 -0.58
N PRO A 189 -7.06 -9.41 -0.91
CA PRO A 189 -6.84 -7.97 -0.79
C PRO A 189 -6.48 -7.57 0.65
N SER A 190 -5.85 -6.40 0.79
CA SER A 190 -5.49 -5.86 2.10
C SER A 190 -6.72 -5.61 2.99
N GLY A 191 -6.51 -5.69 4.31
CA GLY A 191 -7.53 -5.44 5.33
C GLY A 191 -8.31 -6.67 5.80
N LEU A 192 -7.91 -7.88 5.38
CA LEU A 192 -8.55 -9.14 5.75
C LEU A 192 -7.64 -9.99 6.63
N VAL A 193 -8.22 -10.63 7.66
CA VAL A 193 -7.66 -11.86 8.26
C VAL A 193 -8.39 -13.03 7.59
N ALA A 194 -7.66 -14.00 7.06
CA ALA A 194 -8.24 -15.01 6.18
C ALA A 194 -7.66 -16.41 6.41
N LEU A 195 -8.52 -17.42 6.40
CA LEU A 195 -8.13 -18.84 6.43
C LEU A 195 -8.41 -19.49 5.07
N HIS A 196 -7.40 -20.13 4.49
CA HIS A 196 -7.46 -20.86 3.24
C HIS A 196 -7.15 -22.36 3.44
N ALA A 197 -7.67 -23.20 2.55
CA ALA A 197 -7.16 -24.57 2.36
C ALA A 197 -6.54 -24.63 0.96
N LEU A 198 -5.22 -24.79 0.93
CA LEU A 198 -4.43 -24.79 -0.29
C LEU A 198 -4.23 -26.22 -0.75
N THR A 199 -4.44 -26.45 -2.05
CA THR A 199 -4.20 -27.74 -2.73
C THR A 199 -3.30 -27.60 -3.95
N THR A 200 -2.88 -26.36 -4.26
CA THR A 200 -1.99 -26.07 -5.39
C THR A 200 -0.84 -25.18 -4.91
N PRO A 201 0.36 -25.33 -5.49
CA PRO A 201 1.51 -24.50 -5.15
C PRO A 201 1.24 -23.00 -5.32
N LEU A 202 1.89 -22.20 -4.47
CA LEU A 202 1.95 -20.75 -4.55
C LEU A 202 3.15 -20.37 -5.43
N LEU A 203 2.87 -19.99 -6.67
CA LEU A 203 3.88 -19.58 -7.65
C LEU A 203 3.64 -18.12 -8.04
N GLY A 204 4.70 -17.30 -7.98
CA GLY A 204 4.65 -15.87 -8.27
C GLY A 204 4.43 -14.98 -7.04
N PRO A 205 4.25 -13.66 -7.24
CA PRO A 205 3.96 -12.71 -6.17
C PRO A 205 2.51 -12.81 -5.71
N GLY A 206 2.19 -12.39 -4.48
CA GLY A 206 0.87 -12.63 -3.88
C GLY A 206 -0.33 -12.11 -4.69
N PHE A 207 -0.19 -10.99 -5.42
CA PHE A 207 -1.27 -10.47 -6.26
C PHE A 207 -1.52 -11.32 -7.52
N SER A 208 -0.64 -12.25 -7.88
CA SER A 208 -0.78 -13.10 -9.08
C SER A 208 -1.61 -14.37 -8.86
N HIS A 209 -1.88 -14.75 -7.61
CA HIS A 209 -2.48 -16.03 -7.26
C HIS A 209 -3.53 -15.93 -6.12
N MET A 210 -4.26 -14.82 -6.06
CA MET A 210 -5.31 -14.63 -5.05
C MET A 210 -6.38 -15.73 -5.11
N LYS A 211 -6.89 -16.10 -3.92
CA LYS A 211 -7.86 -17.18 -3.74
C LYS A 211 -8.93 -16.78 -2.75
N ASN A 212 -10.15 -17.25 -2.99
CA ASN A 212 -11.24 -17.10 -2.02
C ASN A 212 -10.91 -17.90 -0.74
N PRO A 213 -11.02 -17.28 0.45
CA PRO A 213 -10.81 -17.98 1.71
C PRO A 213 -11.99 -18.91 2.05
N ILE A 214 -11.73 -19.87 2.94
CA ILE A 214 -12.78 -20.65 3.62
C ILE A 214 -13.66 -19.68 4.44
N ARG A 215 -12.99 -18.77 5.16
CA ARG A 215 -13.61 -17.69 5.92
C ARG A 215 -12.60 -16.56 6.09
N SER A 216 -13.10 -15.34 6.09
CA SER A 216 -12.32 -14.14 6.39
C SER A 216 -13.12 -13.17 7.24
N PHE A 217 -12.43 -12.25 7.88
CA PHE A 217 -13.01 -11.10 8.60
C PHE A 217 -12.31 -9.83 8.11
N PHE A 218 -13.09 -8.77 7.89
CA PHE A 218 -12.57 -7.50 7.37
C PHE A 218 -12.33 -6.52 8.51
N CYS A 219 -11.07 -6.18 8.74
CA CYS A 219 -10.66 -5.23 9.77
C CYS A 219 -10.69 -3.77 9.27
N GLY A 220 -10.85 -3.55 7.96
CA GLY A 220 -11.03 -2.21 7.37
C GLY A 220 -9.83 -1.27 7.47
N ASN A 221 -8.65 -1.78 7.82
CA ASN A 221 -7.37 -1.06 7.76
C ASN A 221 -6.23 -2.03 7.44
N THR A 222 -5.09 -1.50 7.03
CA THR A 222 -3.84 -2.23 6.81
C THR A 222 -2.95 -2.37 8.05
N ASN A 223 -3.35 -1.78 9.18
CA ASN A 223 -2.66 -1.89 10.46
C ASN A 223 -3.64 -2.43 11.52
N PRO A 224 -3.30 -3.51 12.26
CA PRO A 224 -4.17 -4.05 13.29
C PRO A 224 -4.33 -3.13 14.51
N GLY A 225 -3.48 -2.12 14.70
CA GLY A 225 -3.53 -1.17 15.82
C GLY A 225 -4.78 -0.28 15.87
N ASN A 226 -5.54 -0.19 14.78
CA ASN A 226 -6.79 0.59 14.76
C ASN A 226 -7.91 -0.05 15.58
N ASP A 227 -8.01 -1.38 15.56
CA ASP A 227 -8.94 -2.16 16.37
C ASP A 227 -8.30 -3.51 16.74
N PRO A 228 -7.37 -3.49 17.71
CA PRO A 228 -6.60 -4.68 18.07
C PRO A 228 -7.49 -5.80 18.65
N LEU A 229 -8.58 -5.43 19.30
CA LEU A 229 -9.53 -6.37 19.89
C LEU A 229 -10.31 -7.12 18.81
N TYR A 230 -10.83 -6.40 17.80
CA TYR A 230 -11.50 -7.03 16.66
C TYR A 230 -10.54 -7.91 15.85
N TYR A 231 -9.33 -7.42 15.60
CA TYR A 231 -8.29 -8.21 14.93
C TYR A 231 -8.02 -9.54 15.66
N MET A 232 -7.80 -9.50 16.97
CA MET A 232 -7.58 -10.73 17.75
C MET A 232 -8.81 -11.64 17.76
N LYS A 233 -10.03 -11.07 17.85
CA LYS A 233 -11.28 -11.83 17.77
C LYS A 233 -11.42 -12.56 16.42
N ALA A 234 -11.00 -11.92 15.33
CA ALA A 234 -10.95 -12.52 13.99
C ALA A 234 -9.97 -13.70 13.93
N VAL A 235 -8.74 -13.51 14.43
CA VAL A 235 -7.73 -14.58 14.50
C VAL A 235 -8.24 -15.79 15.29
N LYS A 236 -8.74 -15.57 16.51
CA LYS A 236 -9.31 -16.64 17.37
C LYS A 236 -10.45 -17.40 16.67
N SER A 237 -11.32 -16.68 15.97
CA SER A 237 -12.45 -17.29 15.26
C SER A 237 -12.01 -18.18 14.10
N LEU A 238 -10.95 -17.80 13.39
CA LEU A 238 -10.39 -18.60 12.30
C LEU A 238 -9.58 -19.79 12.80
N LEU A 239 -8.86 -19.65 13.92
CA LEU A 239 -8.21 -20.77 14.60
C LEU A 239 -9.23 -21.83 15.04
N ARG A 240 -10.32 -21.41 15.70
CA ARG A 240 -11.42 -22.32 16.08
C ARG A 240 -12.05 -22.99 14.86
N LEU A 241 -12.23 -22.26 13.76
CA LEU A 241 -12.74 -22.83 12.52
C LEU A 241 -11.80 -23.91 11.95
N TYR A 242 -10.49 -23.66 11.98
CA TYR A 242 -9.49 -24.64 11.59
C TYR A 242 -9.59 -25.91 12.45
N GLU A 243 -9.68 -25.77 13.78
CA GLU A 243 -9.82 -26.91 14.70
C GLU A 243 -11.09 -27.72 14.43
N VAL A 244 -12.23 -27.06 14.23
CA VAL A 244 -13.50 -27.75 13.92
C VAL A 244 -13.41 -28.49 12.57
N LYS A 245 -12.77 -27.88 11.57
CA LYS A 245 -12.74 -28.41 10.20
C LYS A 245 -11.68 -29.49 9.99
N PHE A 246 -10.55 -29.39 10.68
CA PHE A 246 -9.37 -30.23 10.45
C PHE A 246 -8.83 -30.94 11.71
N GLY A 247 -9.29 -30.56 12.91
CA GLY A 247 -8.84 -31.13 14.18
C GLY A 247 -9.58 -32.39 14.63
N ASN A 248 -10.82 -32.61 14.17
CA ASN A 248 -11.59 -33.83 14.47
C ASN A 248 -11.17 -35.01 13.58
N GLN A 249 -9.99 -35.54 13.83
CA GLN A 249 -9.56 -36.83 13.30
C GLN A 249 -10.13 -37.94 14.18
N ASN A 250 -11.41 -38.28 14.00
CA ASN A 250 -11.92 -39.54 14.54
C ASN A 250 -11.13 -40.67 13.89
N SER A 251 -10.53 -41.53 14.71
CA SER A 251 -9.63 -42.64 14.34
C SER A 251 -10.19 -43.63 13.31
N ASN A 252 -11.46 -43.50 12.91
CA ASN A 252 -12.15 -44.38 11.96
C ASN A 252 -12.36 -43.76 10.57
N THR A 253 -11.96 -42.50 10.33
CA THR A 253 -12.03 -41.88 9.00
C THR A 253 -10.63 -41.56 8.49
N SER A 254 -10.28 -42.09 7.31
CA SER A 254 -9.02 -41.88 6.59
C SER A 254 -8.89 -40.45 6.03
N ASN A 255 -9.17 -39.43 6.84
CA ASN A 255 -9.03 -38.04 6.40
C ASN A 255 -7.55 -37.64 6.46
N PRO A 256 -6.97 -37.16 5.35
CA PRO A 256 -5.57 -36.76 5.33
C PRO A 256 -5.33 -35.62 6.33
N ARG A 257 -4.18 -35.66 6.99
CA ARG A 257 -3.78 -34.65 7.97
C ARG A 257 -3.49 -33.32 7.25
N VAL A 258 -3.99 -32.21 7.79
CA VAL A 258 -3.85 -30.88 7.18
C VAL A 258 -3.04 -29.97 8.11
N PRO A 259 -1.75 -29.70 7.83
CA PRO A 259 -0.96 -28.78 8.63
C PRO A 259 -1.42 -27.34 8.43
N LEU A 260 -1.24 -26.49 9.45
CA LEU A 260 -1.56 -25.07 9.43
C LEU A 260 -0.28 -24.23 9.43
N VAL A 261 -0.13 -23.38 8.42
CA VAL A 261 0.89 -22.33 8.37
C VAL A 261 0.22 -20.99 8.66
N ILE A 262 0.73 -20.24 9.63
CA ILE A 262 0.23 -18.93 10.03
C ILE A 262 1.25 -17.86 9.63
N ASN A 263 0.87 -16.94 8.75
CA ASN A 263 1.67 -15.76 8.38
C ASN A 263 1.27 -14.56 9.25
N THR A 264 2.24 -13.91 9.89
CA THR A 264 2.00 -12.74 10.76
C THR A 264 2.40 -11.41 10.12
N ASP A 265 1.89 -10.30 10.66
CA ASP A 265 2.35 -8.95 10.32
C ASP A 265 3.86 -8.76 10.64
N GLY A 266 4.49 -7.78 9.99
CA GLY A 266 5.85 -7.35 10.28
C GLY A 266 6.01 -6.30 11.38
N TRP A 267 4.94 -5.92 12.08
CA TRP A 267 4.98 -5.01 13.22
C TRP A 267 5.43 -5.74 14.50
N ILE A 268 6.72 -5.64 14.81
CA ILE A 268 7.41 -6.43 15.85
C ILE A 268 7.79 -5.62 17.10
N LYS A 269 7.20 -4.44 17.31
CA LYS A 269 7.51 -3.55 18.44
C LYS A 269 6.24 -3.04 19.12
N SER A 270 6.34 -2.77 20.42
CA SER A 270 5.24 -2.19 21.23
C SER A 270 3.95 -3.00 21.04
N MET A 271 2.80 -2.36 20.82
CA MET A 271 1.52 -3.03 20.58
C MET A 271 1.55 -4.09 19.46
N GLY A 272 2.38 -3.92 18.42
CA GLY A 272 2.55 -4.95 17.39
C GLY A 272 3.20 -6.22 17.92
N HIS A 273 4.17 -6.07 18.82
CA HIS A 273 4.80 -7.18 19.52
C HIS A 273 3.81 -7.87 20.48
N ASP A 274 3.00 -7.10 21.22
CA ASP A 274 1.96 -7.65 22.08
C ASP A 274 0.94 -8.46 21.28
N LEU A 275 0.50 -7.94 20.13
CA LEU A 275 -0.39 -8.64 19.20
C LEU A 275 0.25 -9.92 18.66
N LEU A 276 1.53 -9.89 18.28
CA LEU A 276 2.25 -11.08 17.84
C LEU A 276 2.32 -12.14 18.95
N CYS A 277 2.66 -11.74 20.18
CA CYS A 277 2.70 -12.63 21.33
C CYS A 277 1.33 -13.27 21.58
N ASN A 278 0.26 -12.47 21.52
CA ASN A 278 -1.11 -12.96 21.66
C ASN A 278 -1.49 -13.93 20.52
N VAL A 279 -1.12 -13.65 19.26
CA VAL A 279 -1.35 -14.58 18.15
C VAL A 279 -0.64 -15.92 18.40
N ILE A 280 0.61 -15.90 18.89
CA ILE A 280 1.37 -17.12 19.19
C ILE A 280 0.71 -17.89 20.35
N GLN A 281 0.37 -17.23 21.44
CA GLN A 281 -0.27 -17.85 22.61
C GLN A 281 -1.63 -18.46 22.26
N GLU A 282 -2.49 -17.71 21.54
CA GLU A 282 -3.81 -18.20 21.11
C GLU A 282 -3.70 -19.33 20.08
N THR A 283 -2.68 -19.27 19.21
CA THR A 283 -2.42 -20.35 18.27
C THR A 283 -1.95 -21.61 18.99
N ASN A 284 -1.21 -21.49 20.10
CA ASN A 284 -0.55 -22.59 20.79
C ASN A 284 0.16 -23.56 19.81
N PRO A 285 1.12 -23.04 19.01
CA PRO A 285 1.74 -23.79 17.91
C PRO A 285 2.67 -24.91 18.40
N ASP A 286 3.10 -25.74 17.47
CA ASP A 286 4.14 -26.76 17.69
C ASP A 286 5.51 -26.19 17.29
N HIS A 287 5.52 -25.29 16.31
CA HIS A 287 6.71 -24.60 15.83
C HIS A 287 6.47 -23.09 15.63
N VAL A 288 7.44 -22.29 16.05
CA VAL A 288 7.52 -20.87 15.70
C VAL A 288 8.79 -20.66 14.88
N VAL A 289 8.64 -20.20 13.65
CA VAL A 289 9.76 -19.80 12.78
C VAL A 289 9.95 -18.31 12.91
N GLN A 290 11.07 -17.91 13.50
CA GLN A 290 11.45 -16.51 13.66
C GLN A 290 12.48 -16.14 12.60
N LEU A 291 12.06 -15.37 11.59
CA LEU A 291 13.01 -14.77 10.65
C LEU A 291 13.71 -13.60 11.35
N VAL A 292 14.97 -13.82 11.74
CA VAL A 292 15.81 -12.80 12.35
C VAL A 292 16.20 -11.76 11.31
N ALA A 293 16.52 -10.55 11.78
CA ALA A 293 16.99 -9.47 10.94
C ALA A 293 18.47 -9.20 11.20
N ALA A 294 19.19 -8.72 10.18
CA ALA A 294 20.59 -8.32 10.32
C ALA A 294 20.78 -7.10 11.23
N THR A 295 19.78 -6.22 11.30
CA THR A 295 19.84 -4.99 12.09
C THR A 295 19.22 -5.15 13.48
N LYS A 296 19.90 -4.64 14.51
CA LYS A 296 19.42 -4.65 15.91
C LYS A 296 18.01 -4.04 16.07
N ASN A 297 17.69 -3.02 15.26
CA ASN A 297 16.39 -2.35 15.29
C ASN A 297 15.22 -3.24 14.86
N LYS A 298 15.48 -4.40 14.23
CA LYS A 298 14.46 -5.37 13.80
C LYS A 298 14.55 -6.68 14.59
N GLN A 299 15.29 -6.71 15.70
CA GLN A 299 15.27 -7.80 16.66
C GLN A 299 14.07 -7.64 17.60
N PHE A 300 13.53 -8.78 18.04
CA PHE A 300 12.42 -8.88 18.98
C PHE A 300 12.44 -10.27 19.61
N ASP A 301 11.89 -10.40 20.81
CA ASP A 301 11.81 -11.68 21.49
C ASP A 301 10.49 -12.38 21.16
N VAL A 302 10.53 -13.71 21.12
CA VAL A 302 9.34 -14.56 20.99
C VAL A 302 9.06 -15.16 22.36
N PRO A 303 7.80 -15.25 22.82
CA PRO A 303 7.51 -15.85 24.12
C PRO A 303 8.03 -17.29 24.20
N THR A 304 8.78 -17.62 25.26
CA THR A 304 9.43 -18.92 25.45
C THR A 304 8.68 -19.85 26.40
N GLU A 305 7.63 -19.34 27.06
CA GLU A 305 6.89 -20.06 28.11
C GLU A 305 5.93 -21.13 27.56
N GLY A 306 5.77 -21.21 26.24
CA GLY A 306 4.89 -22.17 25.59
C GLY A 306 5.54 -23.51 25.24
N ARG A 307 4.73 -24.44 24.72
CA ARG A 307 5.17 -25.77 24.28
C ARG A 307 5.85 -25.81 22.89
N TRP A 308 5.96 -24.66 22.22
CA TRP A 308 6.46 -24.58 20.85
C TRP A 308 7.97 -24.58 20.78
N ARG A 309 8.50 -25.18 19.71
CA ARG A 309 9.93 -25.09 19.36
C ARG A 309 10.19 -23.85 18.51
N ILE A 310 11.14 -23.02 18.92
CA ILE A 310 11.53 -21.81 18.19
C ILE A 310 12.67 -22.13 17.21
N HIS A 311 12.49 -21.76 15.95
CA HIS A 311 13.48 -21.89 14.89
C HIS A 311 13.90 -20.50 14.42
N ALA A 312 15.07 -20.05 14.87
CA ALA A 312 15.66 -18.80 14.40
C ALA A 312 16.29 -19.01 13.02
N VAL A 313 15.81 -18.27 12.02
CA VAL A 313 16.23 -18.41 10.62
C VAL A 313 16.77 -17.08 10.11
N PRO A 314 17.98 -17.04 9.50
CA PRO A 314 18.50 -15.83 8.88
C PRO A 314 17.52 -15.19 7.89
N PRO A 315 17.55 -13.86 7.72
CA PRO A 315 16.69 -13.19 6.75
C PRO A 315 17.02 -13.67 5.32
N TRP A 316 16.06 -13.52 4.42
CA TRP A 316 16.23 -13.90 3.01
C TRP A 316 17.38 -13.15 2.33
N ASP A 317 17.50 -11.86 2.63
CA ASP A 317 18.63 -11.01 2.26
C ASP A 317 19.31 -10.49 3.54
N PRO A 318 20.40 -11.13 4.00
CA PRO A 318 21.12 -10.74 5.22
C PRO A 318 21.89 -9.43 5.09
N ILE A 319 22.18 -8.99 3.87
CA ILE A 319 22.95 -7.76 3.63
C ILE A 319 22.00 -6.56 3.54
N GLY A 320 20.70 -6.80 3.26
CA GLY A 320 19.69 -5.74 3.17
C GLY A 320 19.94 -4.75 2.02
N VAL A 321 20.87 -5.11 1.12
CA VAL A 321 21.29 -4.32 -0.04
C VAL A 321 20.14 -4.23 -1.04
N THR A 322 19.25 -5.23 -1.06
CA THR A 322 18.15 -5.24 -2.01
C THR A 322 16.97 -4.44 -1.49
N GLN A 323 16.89 -3.17 -1.87
CA GLN A 323 15.65 -2.43 -1.76
C GLN A 323 14.57 -3.16 -2.60
N PRO A 324 13.35 -3.35 -2.07
CA PRO A 324 12.26 -3.87 -2.89
C PRO A 324 12.01 -2.87 -4.03
N PRO A 325 11.82 -3.34 -5.28
CA PRO A 325 11.64 -2.44 -6.43
C PRO A 325 10.38 -1.58 -6.30
N ARG A 326 9.45 -1.97 -5.43
CA ARG A 326 8.15 -1.31 -5.23
C ARG A 326 7.86 -1.17 -3.74
N SER A 327 7.22 -0.06 -3.39
CA SER A 327 6.82 0.23 -2.02
C SER A 327 5.66 -0.66 -1.56
N SER A 328 5.49 -0.79 -0.24
CA SER A 328 4.33 -1.48 0.35
C SER A 328 2.99 -0.85 -0.03
N LYS A 329 2.95 0.44 -0.36
CA LYS A 329 1.72 1.11 -0.84
C LYS A 329 1.34 0.63 -2.24
N GLU A 330 2.33 0.50 -3.12
CA GLU A 330 2.11 0.05 -4.50
C GLU A 330 1.71 -1.42 -4.55
N LEU A 331 2.38 -2.29 -3.78
CA LEU A 331 2.03 -3.71 -3.72
C LEU A 331 0.59 -3.94 -3.27
N ARG A 332 0.05 -3.09 -2.38
CA ARG A 332 -1.36 -3.11 -1.98
C ARG A 332 -2.29 -2.72 -3.12
N SER A 333 -1.92 -1.70 -3.89
CA SER A 333 -2.69 -1.26 -5.06
C SER A 333 -2.77 -2.38 -6.10
N TYR A 334 -1.65 -3.05 -6.38
CA TYR A 334 -1.62 -4.21 -7.30
C TYR A 334 -2.53 -5.36 -6.87
N ARG A 335 -2.67 -5.59 -5.56
CA ARG A 335 -3.62 -6.57 -5.03
C ARG A 335 -5.06 -6.16 -5.31
N PHE A 336 -5.40 -4.90 -5.12
CA PHE A 336 -6.73 -4.42 -5.46
C PHE A 336 -7.01 -4.49 -6.97
N HIS A 337 -6.05 -4.09 -7.82
CA HIS A 337 -6.20 -4.22 -9.27
C HIS A 337 -6.44 -5.66 -9.69
N SER A 338 -5.58 -6.58 -9.25
CA SER A 338 -5.73 -7.99 -9.56
C SER A 338 -7.05 -8.57 -9.03
N TYR A 339 -7.55 -8.08 -7.89
CA TYR A 339 -8.81 -8.57 -7.31
C TYR A 339 -10.02 -8.06 -8.10
N PHE A 340 -10.16 -6.74 -8.24
CA PHE A 340 -11.32 -6.12 -8.89
C PHE A 340 -11.38 -6.39 -10.39
N LEU A 341 -10.22 -6.48 -11.05
CA LEU A 341 -10.12 -6.73 -12.49
C LEU A 341 -9.96 -8.22 -12.83
N SER A 342 -9.98 -9.12 -11.84
CA SER A 342 -9.77 -10.58 -12.05
C SER A 342 -10.70 -11.22 -13.09
N ARG A 343 -11.90 -10.67 -13.26
CA ARG A 343 -12.97 -11.20 -14.13
C ARG A 343 -13.34 -10.26 -15.27
N THR A 344 -12.66 -9.12 -15.38
CA THR A 344 -12.96 -8.15 -16.44
C THR A 344 -12.24 -8.58 -17.71
N PRO A 345 -12.92 -8.67 -18.86
CA PRO A 345 -12.25 -8.74 -20.15
C PRO A 345 -11.53 -7.41 -20.36
N CYS A 346 -10.28 -7.34 -19.91
CA CYS A 346 -9.43 -6.19 -20.12
C CYS A 346 -8.60 -6.45 -21.38
N ASN A 347 -8.42 -5.43 -22.22
CA ASN A 347 -7.46 -5.49 -23.33
C ASN A 347 -6.00 -5.54 -22.84
N ILE A 348 -5.77 -5.41 -21.52
CA ILE A 348 -4.47 -5.67 -20.91
C ILE A 348 -4.27 -7.18 -20.84
N ALA A 349 -3.24 -7.69 -21.52
CA ALA A 349 -2.85 -9.08 -21.43
C ALA A 349 -2.60 -9.46 -19.95
N ARG A 350 -3.25 -10.53 -19.46
CA ARG A 350 -3.10 -11.03 -18.06
C ARG A 350 -1.62 -11.13 -17.60
N PRO A 351 -0.64 -11.53 -18.43
CA PRO A 351 0.77 -11.50 -18.07
C PRO A 351 1.28 -10.10 -17.68
N LEU A 352 0.80 -9.02 -18.30
CA LEU A 352 1.20 -7.64 -17.96
C LEU A 352 0.74 -7.25 -16.54
N LEU A 353 -0.50 -7.62 -16.16
CA LEU A 353 -0.99 -7.42 -14.79
C LEU A 353 -0.21 -8.23 -13.76
N GLN A 354 0.21 -9.44 -14.12
CA GLN A 354 1.03 -10.31 -13.28
C GLN A 354 2.48 -9.83 -13.17
N ASN A 355 2.95 -9.05 -14.15
CA ASN A 355 4.30 -8.52 -14.22
C ASN A 355 4.42 -7.06 -13.75
N LEU A 356 3.36 -6.41 -13.24
CA LEU A 356 3.39 -5.01 -12.75
C LEU A 356 4.48 -4.73 -11.70
N GLN A 357 4.93 -5.76 -10.99
CA GLN A 357 6.04 -5.64 -10.03
C GLN A 357 7.42 -5.58 -10.71
N VAL A 358 7.52 -6.12 -11.93
CA VAL A 358 8.76 -6.25 -12.71
C VAL A 358 8.83 -5.20 -13.83
N LEU A 359 7.71 -4.72 -14.34
CA LEU A 359 7.68 -3.70 -15.39
C LEU A 359 8.05 -2.32 -14.82
N SER A 360 9.09 -1.69 -15.37
CA SER A 360 9.40 -0.27 -15.17
C SER A 360 8.26 0.65 -15.65
N GLU A 361 7.45 0.18 -16.61
CA GLU A 361 6.40 0.92 -17.33
C GLU A 361 5.07 1.14 -16.58
N LYS A 362 5.06 1.09 -15.24
CA LYS A 362 3.84 1.26 -14.43
C LYS A 362 2.95 2.43 -14.91
N ASN A 363 3.57 3.57 -15.20
CA ASN A 363 2.85 4.78 -15.63
C ASN A 363 2.14 4.63 -16.99
N ARG A 364 2.55 3.70 -17.86
CA ARG A 364 1.93 3.48 -19.19
C ARG A 364 0.63 2.69 -19.12
N VAL A 365 0.53 1.74 -18.19
CA VAL A 365 -0.66 0.88 -18.03
C VAL A 365 -1.69 1.44 -17.06
N ASP A 366 -1.34 2.47 -16.29
CA ASP A 366 -2.25 3.13 -15.35
C ASP A 366 -3.53 3.61 -16.06
N SER A 367 -3.42 4.25 -17.23
CA SER A 367 -4.58 4.67 -18.04
C SER A 367 -5.51 3.51 -18.41
N ASP A 368 -4.94 2.37 -18.83
CA ASP A 368 -5.73 1.18 -19.18
C ASP A 368 -6.39 0.55 -17.94
N ILE A 369 -5.70 0.55 -16.80
CA ILE A 369 -6.26 0.10 -15.52
C ILE A 369 -7.46 0.98 -15.16
N TYR A 370 -7.34 2.31 -15.23
CA TYR A 370 -8.44 3.23 -14.95
C TYR A 370 -9.63 3.01 -15.89
N ARG A 371 -9.35 2.89 -17.20
CA ARG A 371 -10.38 2.58 -18.20
C ARG A 371 -11.10 1.27 -17.87
N ALA A 372 -10.36 0.25 -17.42
CA ALA A 372 -10.94 -1.02 -16.99
C ALA A 372 -11.86 -0.86 -15.77
N TYR A 373 -11.46 -0.07 -14.76
CA TYR A 373 -12.32 0.24 -13.61
C TYR A 373 -13.59 1.00 -14.03
N ALA A 374 -13.47 1.97 -14.93
CA ALA A 374 -14.62 2.74 -15.42
C ALA A 374 -15.66 1.87 -16.13
N GLN A 375 -15.19 0.82 -16.84
CA GLN A 375 -16.02 -0.15 -17.56
C GLN A 375 -16.67 -1.20 -16.65
N LEU A 376 -16.26 -1.34 -15.39
CA LEU A 376 -16.89 -2.27 -14.46
C LEU A 376 -18.36 -1.90 -14.22
N THR A 377 -19.25 -2.86 -14.45
CA THR A 377 -20.68 -2.69 -14.18
C THR A 377 -20.95 -2.84 -12.67
N PRO A 378 -21.50 -1.82 -12.00
CA PRO A 378 -21.83 -1.90 -10.58
C PRO A 378 -23.13 -2.68 -10.33
N PHE A 379 -23.20 -3.30 -9.16
CA PHE A 379 -24.44 -3.83 -8.60
C PHE A 379 -25.20 -2.71 -7.90
N ALA A 380 -26.47 -2.52 -8.27
CA ALA A 380 -27.37 -1.61 -7.56
C ALA A 380 -27.95 -2.31 -6.33
N VAL A 381 -27.73 -1.75 -5.15
CA VAL A 381 -28.16 -2.29 -3.86
C VAL A 381 -29.02 -1.26 -3.15
N SER A 382 -30.23 -1.64 -2.73
CA SER A 382 -31.11 -0.72 -1.99
C SER A 382 -30.58 -0.46 -0.57
N PHE A 383 -30.75 0.76 -0.06
CA PHE A 383 -30.42 1.13 1.32
C PHE A 383 -31.12 0.25 2.37
N ASN A 384 -32.23 -0.40 2.00
CA ASN A 384 -33.00 -1.26 2.90
C ASN A 384 -32.48 -2.71 2.97
N GLN A 385 -31.60 -3.11 2.05
CA GLN A 385 -31.08 -4.48 1.96
C GLN A 385 -29.79 -4.70 2.75
N VAL A 386 -29.11 -3.62 3.13
CA VAL A 386 -27.79 -3.67 3.78
C VAL A 386 -27.72 -2.67 4.92
N ASP A 387 -27.04 -3.09 5.97
CA ASP A 387 -26.59 -2.22 7.05
C ASP A 387 -25.18 -1.69 6.76
N ILE A 388 -24.83 -0.56 7.39
CA ILE A 388 -23.51 0.06 7.30
C ILE A 388 -22.82 0.02 8.67
N ALA A 389 -21.56 -0.38 8.70
CA ALA A 389 -20.68 -0.23 9.85
C ALA A 389 -19.37 0.45 9.43
N PHE A 390 -18.64 1.01 10.39
CA PHE A 390 -17.38 1.71 10.15
C PHE A 390 -16.26 1.04 10.92
N ALA A 391 -15.17 0.72 10.23
CA ALA A 391 -13.98 0.14 10.85
C ALA A 391 -13.09 1.24 11.44
N GLY A 392 -13.01 1.29 12.78
CA GLY A 392 -12.05 2.15 13.49
C GLY A 392 -12.27 3.66 13.38
N SER A 393 -13.44 4.10 12.92
CA SER A 393 -13.80 5.53 12.83
C SER A 393 -15.29 5.73 13.07
N SER A 394 -15.67 6.86 13.67
CA SER A 394 -17.07 7.32 13.71
C SER A 394 -17.31 8.34 12.60
N VAL A 395 -18.49 8.31 11.98
CA VAL A 395 -18.89 9.28 10.97
C VAL A 395 -20.17 9.98 11.43
N PRO A 396 -20.20 11.34 11.44
CA PRO A 396 -21.41 12.08 11.74
C PRO A 396 -22.57 11.70 10.80
N PRO A 397 -23.83 11.61 11.29
CA PRO A 397 -24.96 11.24 10.46
C PRO A 397 -25.13 12.09 9.20
N SER A 398 -24.80 13.39 9.27
CA SER A 398 -24.83 14.33 8.14
C SER A 398 -23.80 14.02 7.05
N GLN A 399 -22.70 13.36 7.40
CA GLN A 399 -21.61 13.00 6.48
C GLN A 399 -21.66 11.54 6.01
N LEU A 400 -22.67 10.77 6.44
CA LEU A 400 -22.76 9.35 6.20
C LEU A 400 -22.67 8.99 4.71
N LEU A 401 -23.53 9.56 3.87
CA LEU A 401 -23.55 9.24 2.43
C LEU A 401 -22.28 9.72 1.73
N PHE A 402 -21.73 10.88 2.13
CA PHE A 402 -20.46 11.39 1.61
C PHE A 402 -19.29 10.46 1.94
N SER A 403 -19.24 9.93 3.17
CA SER A 403 -18.18 9.01 3.60
C SER A 403 -18.22 7.64 2.90
N LEU A 404 -19.39 7.25 2.38
CA LEU A 404 -19.60 6.02 1.65
C LEU A 404 -19.23 6.16 0.18
N ASN A 405 -19.43 7.33 -0.40
CA ASN A 405 -19.07 7.56 -1.80
C ASN A 405 -17.56 7.36 -2.01
N ALA A 406 -17.20 6.68 -3.10
CA ALA A 406 -15.81 6.37 -3.42
C ALA A 406 -15.02 5.72 -2.27
N SER A 407 -15.62 4.71 -1.60
CA SER A 407 -15.00 4.03 -0.46
C SER A 407 -14.83 2.53 -0.66
N ILE A 408 -13.79 1.96 -0.06
CA ILE A 408 -13.59 0.51 0.02
C ILE A 408 -14.41 -0.04 1.20
N VAL A 409 -15.17 -1.10 0.93
CA VAL A 409 -16.04 -1.76 1.90
C VAL A 409 -15.80 -3.27 1.98
N GLY A 410 -15.89 -3.83 3.19
CA GLY A 410 -16.02 -5.26 3.39
C GLY A 410 -17.46 -5.71 3.14
N LEU A 411 -17.63 -6.78 2.36
CA LEU A 411 -18.93 -7.36 2.02
C LEU A 411 -19.24 -8.49 3.00
N CYS A 412 -19.96 -8.17 4.07
CA CYS A 412 -20.12 -9.02 5.23
C CYS A 412 -21.52 -9.64 5.36
N VAL A 413 -21.58 -10.76 6.07
CA VAL A 413 -22.83 -11.42 6.46
C VAL A 413 -22.97 -11.29 7.98
N ASN A 414 -23.84 -10.40 8.42
CA ASN A 414 -24.28 -10.28 9.79
C ASN A 414 -25.38 -11.32 10.08
N PRO A 415 -25.14 -12.32 10.96
CA PRO A 415 -26.14 -13.30 11.34
C PRO A 415 -27.30 -12.71 12.14
N GLU A 416 -27.06 -11.60 12.85
CA GLU A 416 -28.05 -10.90 13.67
C GLU A 416 -28.84 -9.85 12.87
N TYR A 417 -28.67 -9.84 11.55
CA TYR A 417 -29.38 -8.92 10.67
C TYR A 417 -30.89 -9.13 10.80
N LYS A 418 -31.57 -8.08 11.27
CA LYS A 418 -33.02 -7.99 11.25
C LYS A 418 -33.43 -7.20 10.02
N PRO A 419 -34.11 -7.82 9.04
CA PRO A 419 -34.69 -7.09 7.92
C PRO A 419 -35.55 -5.96 8.45
N CYS A 420 -35.60 -4.85 7.73
CA CYS A 420 -36.47 -3.76 8.10
C CYS A 420 -37.92 -4.23 7.85
N GLU A 421 -38.61 -4.63 8.91
CA GLU A 421 -40.05 -4.91 8.85
C GLU A 421 -40.78 -3.65 8.41
N GLN A 422 -41.65 -3.76 7.40
CA GLN A 422 -42.56 -2.69 6.96
C GLN A 422 -43.68 -2.52 8.01
N VAL A 423 -43.33 -2.12 9.24
CA VAL A 423 -44.31 -1.99 10.34
C VAL A 423 -45.17 -0.72 10.19
N LYS A 424 -44.82 0.19 9.27
CA LYS A 424 -45.63 1.36 8.92
C LYS A 424 -45.75 1.50 7.40
N PRO A 425 -46.89 1.97 6.88
CA PRO A 425 -47.12 2.18 5.45
C PRO A 425 -46.31 3.36 4.87
N GLU A 426 -45.51 4.06 5.68
CA GLU A 426 -44.67 5.15 5.19
C GLU A 426 -43.33 4.64 4.68
N PRO A 427 -42.92 5.07 3.46
CA PRO A 427 -41.61 4.74 2.94
C PRO A 427 -40.53 5.28 3.87
N ARG A 428 -39.60 4.42 4.29
CA ARG A 428 -38.44 4.88 5.05
C ARG A 428 -37.68 5.93 4.25
N GLU A 429 -37.58 7.12 4.80
CA GLU A 429 -36.74 8.21 4.30
C GLU A 429 -35.36 8.21 4.99
N GLY A 430 -34.35 8.84 4.37
CA GLY A 430 -33.00 8.98 4.96
C GLY A 430 -31.98 7.87 4.61
N PRO A 431 -30.78 7.90 5.21
CA PRO A 431 -29.67 7.03 4.81
C PRO A 431 -29.88 5.54 5.19
N PRO A 432 -29.00 4.62 4.74
CA PRO A 432 -28.98 3.25 5.23
C PRO A 432 -28.86 3.15 6.75
N ARG A 433 -29.34 2.05 7.34
CA ARG A 433 -29.22 1.81 8.78
C ARG A 433 -27.75 1.63 9.16
N VAL A 434 -27.28 2.41 10.12
CA VAL A 434 -25.93 2.28 10.68
C VAL A 434 -25.94 1.38 11.90
N VAL A 435 -25.03 0.42 11.95
CA VAL A 435 -24.79 -0.43 13.11
C VAL A 435 -23.68 0.21 13.94
N LEU A 436 -24.06 0.67 15.14
CA LEU A 436 -23.16 1.41 16.04
C LEU A 436 -22.22 0.49 16.81
N GLN A 437 -22.58 -0.77 17.01
CA GLN A 437 -21.77 -1.74 17.74
C GLN A 437 -20.93 -2.59 16.77
N PRO A 438 -19.64 -2.84 17.04
CA PRO A 438 -18.82 -3.69 16.19
C PRO A 438 -19.39 -5.11 16.05
N VAL A 439 -19.82 -5.46 14.83
CA VAL A 439 -20.34 -6.80 14.53
C VAL A 439 -19.20 -7.71 14.10
N HIS A 440 -19.11 -8.88 14.73
CA HIS A 440 -18.16 -9.92 14.34
C HIS A 440 -18.66 -10.74 13.14
N ALA A 441 -18.79 -10.08 11.99
CA ALA A 441 -19.39 -10.64 10.79
C ALA A 441 -18.35 -11.27 9.85
N PRO A 442 -18.54 -12.52 9.40
CA PRO A 442 -17.77 -13.10 8.30
C PRO A 442 -17.85 -12.23 7.03
N CYS A 443 -16.71 -12.02 6.40
CA CYS A 443 -16.56 -11.26 5.17
C CYS A 443 -16.42 -12.21 3.97
N LEU A 444 -17.21 -11.98 2.92
CA LEU A 444 -17.16 -12.74 1.66
C LEU A 444 -16.13 -12.19 0.66
N GLY A 445 -15.70 -10.94 0.85
CA GLY A 445 -14.73 -10.26 0.01
C GLY A 445 -14.86 -8.74 0.15
N VAL A 446 -14.17 -8.02 -0.72
CA VAL A 446 -14.12 -6.55 -0.72
C VAL A 446 -14.95 -5.99 -1.89
N GLY A 447 -15.49 -4.79 -1.71
CA GLY A 447 -16.20 -4.00 -2.72
C GLY A 447 -15.73 -2.55 -2.74
N ILE A 448 -16.06 -1.83 -3.81
CA ILE A 448 -15.96 -0.36 -3.90
C ILE A 448 -17.37 0.19 -4.04
N ILE A 449 -17.76 1.12 -3.17
CA ILE A 449 -18.94 1.95 -3.42
C ILE A 449 -18.53 3.00 -4.44
N ARG A 450 -18.94 2.80 -5.69
CA ARG A 450 -18.63 3.69 -6.82
C ARG A 450 -19.45 4.98 -6.76
N ALA A 451 -20.72 4.85 -6.39
CA ALA A 451 -21.64 5.97 -6.32
C ALA A 451 -22.76 5.69 -5.31
N VAL A 452 -23.32 6.77 -4.78
CA VAL A 452 -24.48 6.77 -3.87
C VAL A 452 -25.57 7.62 -4.50
N ASP A 453 -26.72 7.03 -4.80
CA ASP A 453 -27.90 7.75 -5.26
C ASP A 453 -28.87 7.90 -4.09
N ALA A 454 -28.84 9.08 -3.47
CA ALA A 454 -29.69 9.41 -2.32
C ALA A 454 -31.18 9.48 -2.70
N GLY A 455 -31.49 9.94 -3.92
CA GLY A 455 -32.86 10.10 -4.40
C GLY A 455 -33.54 8.75 -4.65
N LYS A 456 -32.83 7.81 -5.27
CA LYS A 456 -33.32 6.42 -5.48
C LYS A 456 -33.03 5.50 -4.30
N ARG A 457 -32.29 5.96 -3.29
CA ARG A 457 -31.85 5.17 -2.12
C ARG A 457 -31.08 3.91 -2.53
N GLN A 458 -30.10 4.09 -3.40
CA GLN A 458 -29.30 3.00 -3.98
C GLN A 458 -27.80 3.24 -3.82
N LEU A 459 -27.08 2.17 -3.52
CA LEU A 459 -25.62 2.10 -3.56
C LEU A 459 -25.20 1.34 -4.83
N PHE A 460 -24.21 1.87 -5.53
CA PHE A 460 -23.60 1.21 -6.69
C PHE A 460 -22.27 0.60 -6.29
N ILE A 461 -22.21 -0.73 -6.21
CA ILE A 461 -21.07 -1.46 -5.65
C ILE A 461 -20.34 -2.24 -6.74
N LEU A 462 -19.02 -2.05 -6.85
CA LEU A 462 -18.13 -2.85 -7.68
C LEU A 462 -17.58 -4.02 -6.86
N SER A 463 -17.68 -5.24 -7.38
CA SER A 463 -17.06 -6.41 -6.76
C SER A 463 -16.89 -7.52 -7.79
N PRO A 464 -15.80 -8.30 -7.76
CA PRO A 464 -15.62 -9.46 -8.63
C PRO A 464 -16.45 -10.67 -8.16
N LEU A 465 -17.10 -10.61 -6.99
CA LEU A 465 -17.83 -11.74 -6.43
C LEU A 465 -19.07 -12.11 -7.29
N PRO A 466 -19.40 -13.41 -7.44
CA PRO A 466 -20.63 -13.81 -8.12
C PRO A 466 -21.89 -13.26 -7.42
N LEU A 467 -22.93 -12.98 -8.21
CA LEU A 467 -24.22 -12.52 -7.70
C LEU A 467 -24.81 -13.48 -6.64
N SER A 468 -24.59 -14.79 -6.77
CA SER A 468 -25.03 -15.79 -5.79
C SER A 468 -24.42 -15.58 -4.40
N MET A 469 -23.20 -15.07 -4.32
CA MET A 469 -22.58 -14.70 -3.04
C MET A 469 -23.04 -13.32 -2.57
N LEU A 470 -23.14 -12.35 -3.48
CA LEU A 470 -23.55 -10.98 -3.15
C LEU A 470 -24.96 -10.91 -2.57
N LYS A 471 -25.89 -11.79 -3.00
CA LYS A 471 -27.23 -11.90 -2.43
C LYS A 471 -27.25 -12.23 -0.92
N ARG A 472 -26.15 -12.74 -0.37
CA ARG A 472 -26.02 -13.07 1.06
C ARG A 472 -25.49 -11.89 1.88
N VAL A 473 -24.96 -10.87 1.23
CA VAL A 473 -24.39 -9.68 1.90
C VAL A 473 -25.53 -8.84 2.46
N ASN A 474 -25.46 -8.55 3.74
CA ASN A 474 -26.43 -7.73 4.46
C ASN A 474 -25.77 -6.67 5.36
N LEU A 475 -24.43 -6.61 5.38
CA LEU A 475 -23.64 -5.63 6.10
C LEU A 475 -22.46 -5.18 5.23
N LEU A 476 -22.31 -3.86 5.07
CA LEU A 476 -21.13 -3.23 4.46
C LEU A 476 -20.29 -2.59 5.56
N VAL A 477 -19.03 -3.00 5.67
CA VAL A 477 -18.09 -2.42 6.63
C VAL A 477 -17.17 -1.45 5.90
N ARG A 478 -17.36 -0.14 6.07
CA ARG A 478 -16.54 0.89 5.44
C ARG A 478 -15.16 0.94 6.07
N SER A 479 -14.13 0.89 5.22
CA SER A 479 -12.72 0.97 5.62
C SER A 479 -12.23 2.40 5.68
N SER A 480 -11.14 2.65 6.39
CA SER A 480 -10.41 3.92 6.33
C SER A 480 -9.26 3.88 5.32
N MET A 481 -9.24 2.88 4.42
CA MET A 481 -8.19 2.75 3.41
C MET A 481 -8.47 3.72 2.25
N PRO A 482 -7.49 4.54 1.83
CA PRO A 482 -7.69 5.49 0.74
C PRO A 482 -7.94 4.76 -0.58
N LEU A 483 -8.88 5.27 -1.38
CA LEU A 483 -9.20 4.76 -2.71
C LEU A 483 -8.41 5.52 -3.81
N ASP A 484 -7.79 6.64 -3.43
CA ASP A 484 -7.21 7.68 -4.27
C ASP A 484 -6.19 7.11 -5.27
N SER A 485 -5.47 6.05 -4.88
CA SER A 485 -4.49 5.38 -5.76
C SER A 485 -5.09 4.43 -6.80
N ILE A 486 -6.41 4.22 -6.81
CA ILE A 486 -7.10 3.25 -7.67
C ILE A 486 -8.01 3.94 -8.70
N LEU A 487 -8.47 5.18 -8.46
CA LEU A 487 -9.43 5.85 -9.35
C LEU A 487 -9.00 7.23 -9.87
N LEU A 488 -7.96 7.88 -9.32
CA LEU A 488 -7.72 9.32 -9.56
C LEU A 488 -6.50 9.70 -10.42
N SER A 489 -5.67 8.77 -10.94
CA SER A 489 -4.49 9.16 -11.76
C SER A 489 -4.72 9.12 -13.28
N ALA A 490 -5.95 9.37 -13.74
CA ALA A 490 -6.22 9.55 -15.16
C ALA A 490 -5.65 10.92 -15.61
N HIS A 491 -4.55 10.89 -16.36
CA HIS A 491 -3.98 12.08 -17.03
C HIS A 491 -4.81 12.58 -18.21
N GLU A 492 -5.83 11.83 -18.63
CA GLU A 492 -6.80 12.27 -19.63
C GLU A 492 -8.18 12.45 -18.98
N PRO A 493 -8.99 13.43 -19.44
CA PRO A 493 -10.38 13.55 -19.04
C PRO A 493 -11.17 12.40 -19.65
N ALA A 494 -10.99 11.19 -19.11
CA ALA A 494 -12.02 10.18 -19.20
C ALA A 494 -13.26 10.84 -18.61
N GLN A 495 -14.35 10.92 -19.38
CA GLN A 495 -15.67 11.30 -18.90
C GLN A 495 -16.16 10.26 -17.86
N ALA A 496 -15.50 10.22 -16.71
CA ALA A 496 -15.92 9.51 -15.53
C ALA A 496 -16.91 10.44 -14.85
N PRO A 497 -18.21 10.10 -14.80
CA PRO A 497 -19.24 11.11 -14.62
C PRO A 497 -19.26 11.79 -13.25
N TYR A 498 -18.40 11.43 -12.28
CA TYR A 498 -18.45 11.97 -10.90
C TYR A 498 -17.10 11.92 -10.17
N VAL A 499 -15.98 12.23 -10.83
CA VAL A 499 -14.69 12.39 -10.12
C VAL A 499 -14.61 13.80 -9.52
N VAL A 500 -14.70 13.90 -8.20
CA VAL A 500 -14.32 15.11 -7.47
C VAL A 500 -12.80 15.07 -7.33
N THR A 501 -12.10 15.95 -8.02
CA THR A 501 -10.63 15.99 -8.08
C THR A 501 -9.96 16.61 -6.85
N ASP A 502 -10.73 17.25 -5.97
CA ASP A 502 -10.18 17.97 -4.81
C ASP A 502 -10.87 17.56 -3.51
N VAL A 503 -10.38 16.49 -2.88
CA VAL A 503 -10.53 16.34 -1.44
C VAL A 503 -9.22 16.83 -0.84
N ILE A 504 -9.27 18.02 -0.22
CA ILE A 504 -8.18 18.60 0.54
C ILE A 504 -7.60 17.49 1.41
N SER A 505 -6.36 17.08 1.11
CA SER A 505 -5.62 16.17 1.97
C SER A 505 -5.70 16.74 3.37
N SER A 506 -6.18 15.94 4.32
CA SER A 506 -6.04 16.22 5.73
C SER A 506 -4.56 16.11 6.07
N ASP A 507 -3.76 17.07 5.59
CA ASP A 507 -2.49 17.38 6.17
C ASP A 507 -2.80 17.72 7.61
N VAL A 508 -2.25 16.91 8.50
CA VAL A 508 -2.27 17.13 9.93
C VAL A 508 -1.75 18.54 10.13
N VAL A 509 -2.67 19.49 10.34
CA VAL A 509 -2.32 20.87 10.66
C VAL A 509 -1.59 20.77 11.98
N GLU A 510 -0.29 21.06 11.98
CA GLU A 510 0.47 21.25 13.20
C GLU A 510 -0.24 22.32 14.03
N THR A 511 -0.95 21.86 15.08
CA THR A 511 -1.73 22.68 16.00
C THR A 511 -0.80 23.25 17.09
N SER A 512 0.19 24.05 16.72
CA SER A 512 0.87 24.90 17.70
C SER A 512 0.09 26.20 17.84
N SER A 513 -0.26 26.57 19.07
CA SER A 513 -0.83 27.89 19.36
C SER A 513 0.19 28.97 19.01
N VAL A 514 -0.30 30.07 18.43
CA VAL A 514 0.54 31.20 17.96
C VAL A 514 0.31 32.37 18.89
N LYS A 515 1.33 33.20 19.13
CA LYS A 515 1.12 34.44 19.89
C LYS A 515 0.19 35.36 19.11
N ARG A 516 -0.73 36.04 19.83
CA ARG A 516 -1.77 36.88 19.24
C ARG A 516 -1.24 37.91 18.23
N ASP A 517 -0.12 38.56 18.54
CA ASP A 517 0.58 39.55 17.70
C ASP A 517 1.20 38.95 16.42
N GLN A 518 1.56 37.66 16.46
CA GLN A 518 2.18 36.92 15.34
C GLN A 518 1.17 36.18 14.45
N THR A 519 -0.12 36.21 14.81
CA THR A 519 -1.17 35.43 14.12
C THR A 519 -1.25 35.76 12.63
N CYS A 520 -1.30 37.04 12.27
CA CYS A 520 -1.39 37.45 10.86
C CYS A 520 -0.16 37.01 10.06
N ASP A 521 1.05 37.12 10.62
CA ASP A 521 2.29 36.79 9.90
C ASP A 521 2.43 35.28 9.65
N VAL A 522 2.13 34.46 10.67
CA VAL A 522 2.21 33.00 10.55
C VAL A 522 1.22 32.48 9.51
N TYR A 523 -0.02 32.98 9.54
CA TYR A 523 -1.04 32.53 8.58
C TYR A 523 -0.84 33.16 7.19
N PHE A 524 -0.33 34.39 7.09
CA PHE A 524 0.06 34.96 5.81
C PHE A 524 1.11 34.10 5.11
N LYS A 525 2.13 33.61 5.84
CA LYS A 525 3.14 32.70 5.28
C LYS A 525 2.55 31.38 4.77
N LYS A 526 1.56 30.81 5.49
CA LYS A 526 0.83 29.62 5.03
C LYS A 526 0.04 29.88 3.74
N VAL A 527 -0.62 31.03 3.66
CA VAL A 527 -1.34 31.49 2.46
C VAL A 527 -0.37 31.77 1.32
N GLU A 528 0.81 32.30 1.62
CA GLU A 528 1.88 32.56 0.64
C GLU A 528 2.37 31.28 -0.03
N ASP A 529 2.64 30.23 0.76
CA ASP A 529 3.02 28.91 0.27
C ASP A 529 1.91 28.30 -0.59
N PHE A 530 0.65 28.48 -0.19
CA PHE A 530 -0.50 28.05 -0.98
C PHE A 530 -0.58 28.79 -2.33
N ILE A 531 -0.44 30.12 -2.35
CA ILE A 531 -0.45 30.93 -3.58
C ILE A 531 0.68 30.51 -4.52
N ASN A 532 1.89 30.30 -3.99
CA ASN A 532 3.02 29.84 -4.79
C ASN A 532 2.71 28.50 -5.49
N ARG A 533 2.10 27.54 -4.77
CA ARG A 533 1.66 26.27 -5.36
C ARG A 533 0.55 26.47 -6.39
N LEU A 534 -0.41 27.35 -6.12
CA LEU A 534 -1.54 27.62 -7.01
C LEU A 534 -1.08 28.20 -8.35
N PHE A 535 -0.15 29.16 -8.35
CA PHE A 535 0.45 29.72 -9.58
C PHE A 535 1.27 28.70 -10.38
N VAL A 536 1.89 27.70 -9.73
CA VAL A 536 2.59 26.60 -10.41
C VAL A 536 1.58 25.64 -11.08
N THR A 537 0.41 25.47 -10.48
CA THR A 537 -0.58 24.46 -10.92
C THR A 537 -1.56 25.02 -11.95
N CYS A 538 -1.85 26.33 -11.91
CA CYS A 538 -2.79 27.02 -12.80
C CYS A 538 -2.09 28.14 -13.61
N PRO A 539 -1.28 27.81 -14.64
CA PRO A 539 -0.41 28.79 -15.30
C PRO A 539 -1.10 29.75 -16.29
N SER A 540 -2.43 29.69 -16.51
CA SER A 540 -3.03 30.22 -17.76
C SER A 540 -4.19 31.23 -17.69
N SER A 541 -4.46 31.94 -16.58
CA SER A 541 -5.51 33.00 -16.60
C SER A 541 -5.23 34.32 -15.89
N ALA A 542 -4.20 34.43 -15.04
CA ALA A 542 -4.01 35.64 -14.24
C ALA A 542 -3.05 36.65 -14.92
N ALA A 543 -3.54 37.86 -15.25
CA ALA A 543 -2.70 39.03 -15.59
C ALA A 543 -1.98 39.63 -14.36
N VAL A 544 -2.13 38.99 -13.20
CA VAL A 544 -1.66 39.43 -11.88
C VAL A 544 -0.46 38.56 -11.48
N SER A 545 0.64 39.18 -11.07
CA SER A 545 1.81 38.44 -10.57
C SER A 545 1.56 37.87 -9.17
N THR A 546 2.31 36.83 -8.79
CA THR A 546 2.33 36.30 -7.42
C THR A 546 2.58 37.40 -6.39
N TYR A 547 3.43 38.36 -6.71
CA TYR A 547 3.73 39.52 -5.86
C TYR A 547 2.51 40.41 -5.63
N GLU A 548 1.77 40.73 -6.70
CA GLU A 548 0.63 41.63 -6.62
C GLU A 548 -0.54 41.00 -5.83
N LEU A 549 -0.79 39.70 -6.01
CA LEU A 549 -1.80 38.98 -5.20
C LEU A 549 -1.40 38.94 -3.71
N LYS A 550 -0.14 38.58 -3.41
CA LYS A 550 0.36 38.59 -2.03
C LYS A 550 0.22 39.96 -1.37
N LYS A 551 0.49 41.03 -2.11
CA LYS A 551 0.34 42.41 -1.64
C LYS A 551 -1.12 42.74 -1.29
N ARG A 552 -2.09 42.38 -2.13
CA ARG A 552 -3.52 42.61 -1.86
C ARG A 552 -4.00 41.86 -0.60
N ILE A 553 -3.58 40.60 -0.47
CA ILE A 553 -3.88 39.78 0.72
C ILE A 553 -3.25 40.38 1.98
N TYR A 554 -2.01 40.86 1.90
CA TYR A 554 -1.36 41.55 3.02
C TYR A 554 -2.09 42.85 3.37
N CYS A 555 -2.54 43.63 2.39
CA CYS A 555 -3.37 44.81 2.62
C CYS A 555 -4.71 44.48 3.30
N ALA A 556 -5.31 43.33 2.99
CA ALA A 556 -6.53 42.85 3.67
C ALA A 556 -6.27 42.45 5.14
N LEU A 557 -5.06 41.96 5.44
CA LEU A 557 -4.63 41.55 6.78
C LEU A 557 -4.14 42.71 7.64
N LEU A 558 -3.61 43.78 7.03
CA LEU A 558 -2.95 44.89 7.73
C LEU A 558 -3.82 45.54 8.83
N PRO A 559 -5.12 45.86 8.62
CA PRO A 559 -5.94 46.45 9.68
C PRO A 559 -6.14 45.51 10.88
N VAL A 560 -6.18 44.19 10.63
CA VAL A 560 -6.30 43.18 11.68
C VAL A 560 -4.99 43.05 12.43
N HIS A 561 -3.87 43.06 11.71
CA HIS A 561 -2.54 43.02 12.31
C HIS A 561 -2.27 44.23 13.21
N GLU A 562 -2.61 45.44 12.77
CA GLU A 562 -2.46 46.66 13.55
C GLU A 562 -3.31 46.64 14.83
N ASN A 563 -4.56 46.16 14.75
CA ASN A 563 -5.42 46.00 15.92
C ASN A 563 -4.87 44.96 16.91
N LEU A 564 -4.36 43.82 16.42
CA LEU A 564 -3.79 42.78 17.27
C LEU A 564 -2.51 43.22 17.97
N ILE A 565 -1.71 44.09 17.35
CA ILE A 565 -0.50 44.67 17.94
C ILE A 565 -0.85 45.78 18.96
N GLN A 566 -1.82 46.64 18.65
CA GLN A 566 -2.24 47.73 19.54
C GLN A 566 -2.88 47.23 20.84
N ASP A 567 -3.53 46.07 20.81
CA ASP A 567 -4.15 45.45 21.99
C ASP A 567 -3.13 45.03 23.07
N GLY A 568 -1.83 44.94 22.75
CA GLY A 568 -0.74 44.69 23.73
C GLY A 568 -0.83 43.36 24.49
N LYS A 569 -1.70 42.44 24.07
CA LYS A 569 -1.95 41.14 24.71
C LYS A 569 -1.08 40.05 24.09
N ASN A 570 -0.19 39.45 24.89
CA ASN A 570 0.72 38.36 24.49
C ASN A 570 0.15 36.95 24.74
N GLU A 571 -1.18 36.78 24.66
CA GLU A 571 -1.81 35.48 24.85
C GLU A 571 -1.58 34.54 23.65
N LEU A 572 -1.63 33.24 23.91
CA LEU A 572 -1.57 32.21 22.88
C LEU A 572 -2.97 32.01 22.30
N VAL A 573 -3.08 32.14 20.98
CA VAL A 573 -4.31 31.96 20.21
C VAL A 573 -4.32 30.55 19.63
N SER A 574 -5.38 29.80 19.90
CA SER A 574 -5.61 28.48 19.30
C SER A 574 -5.94 28.60 17.80
N PRO A 575 -5.75 27.55 16.99
CA PRO A 575 -6.11 27.58 15.57
C PRO A 575 -7.58 27.99 15.31
N SER A 576 -8.53 27.51 16.12
CA SER A 576 -9.95 27.88 16.02
C SER A 576 -10.22 29.35 16.31
N GLU A 577 -9.47 29.96 17.23
CA GLU A 577 -9.60 31.39 17.52
C GLU A 577 -8.94 32.24 16.43
N ALA A 578 -7.80 31.78 15.89
CA ALA A 578 -7.16 32.43 14.75
C ALA A 578 -8.07 32.43 13.51
N ASP A 579 -8.85 31.36 13.30
CA ASP A 579 -9.80 31.26 12.19
C ASP A 579 -10.91 32.32 12.26
N VAL A 580 -11.29 32.75 13.47
CA VAL A 580 -12.30 33.81 13.67
C VAL A 580 -11.67 35.20 13.52
N LEU A 581 -10.40 35.37 13.90
CA LEU A 581 -9.70 36.67 13.86
C LEU A 581 -9.34 37.11 12.44
N LEU A 582 -9.06 36.16 11.54
CA LEU A 582 -8.55 36.46 10.21
C LEU A 582 -9.67 36.77 9.21
N PRO A 583 -9.48 37.72 8.29
CA PRO A 583 -10.49 38.13 7.31
C PRO A 583 -10.55 37.16 6.12
N TRP A 584 -10.74 35.85 6.39
CA TRP A 584 -10.67 34.78 5.40
C TRP A 584 -11.54 35.04 4.17
N ARG A 585 -12.73 35.61 4.35
CA ARG A 585 -13.63 35.97 3.25
C ARG A 585 -12.94 36.85 2.20
N LYS A 586 -12.26 37.91 2.64
CA LYS A 586 -11.52 38.83 1.76
C LYS A 586 -10.30 38.17 1.14
N ILE A 587 -9.59 37.34 1.91
CA ILE A 587 -8.42 36.60 1.40
C ILE A 587 -8.86 35.64 0.27
N PHE A 588 -9.98 34.94 0.45
CA PHE A 588 -10.53 34.05 -0.57
C PHE A 588 -11.06 34.82 -1.79
N GLU A 589 -11.73 35.97 -1.60
CA GLU A 589 -12.17 36.83 -2.71
C GLU A 589 -10.98 37.25 -3.58
N GLU A 590 -9.88 37.74 -2.98
CA GLU A 590 -8.67 38.14 -3.71
C GLU A 590 -8.02 36.99 -4.50
N ILE A 591 -7.90 35.80 -3.89
CA ILE A 591 -7.38 34.61 -4.58
C ILE A 591 -8.32 34.22 -5.71
N TYR A 592 -9.62 34.20 -5.45
CA TYR A 592 -10.59 33.72 -6.43
C TYR A 592 -10.71 34.66 -7.63
N GLU A 593 -10.87 35.97 -7.42
CA GLU A 593 -10.89 36.97 -8.50
C GLU A 593 -9.63 36.93 -9.38
N THR A 594 -8.49 36.53 -8.81
CA THR A 594 -7.23 36.42 -9.55
C THR A 594 -7.22 35.24 -10.53
N PHE A 595 -7.92 34.14 -10.21
CA PHE A 595 -7.86 32.90 -10.99
C PHE A 595 -9.16 32.56 -11.73
N PHE A 596 -10.31 33.10 -11.30
CA PHE A 596 -11.64 32.70 -11.75
C PHE A 596 -12.55 33.92 -11.98
N GLU A 597 -13.19 34.00 -13.15
CA GLU A 597 -13.74 35.26 -13.69
C GLU A 597 -15.10 35.72 -13.12
N THR A 598 -15.86 34.90 -12.36
CA THR A 598 -17.17 35.32 -11.82
C THR A 598 -17.44 34.86 -10.38
N LEU A 599 -17.63 35.82 -9.48
CA LEU A 599 -18.00 35.66 -8.06
C LEU A 599 -19.46 35.23 -7.82
N SER A 600 -20.33 35.25 -8.84
CA SER A 600 -21.77 35.08 -8.70
C SER A 600 -22.24 33.65 -8.37
N ASP A 601 -21.37 32.66 -8.43
CA ASP A 601 -21.76 31.24 -8.27
C ASP A 601 -21.31 30.59 -6.95
N ILE A 602 -20.64 31.33 -6.04
CA ILE A 602 -20.22 30.79 -4.75
C ILE A 602 -21.21 31.16 -3.64
N THR A 603 -21.92 30.14 -3.15
CA THR A 603 -22.57 30.21 -1.83
C THR A 603 -21.56 29.72 -0.78
N ILE A 604 -20.84 30.64 -0.14
CA ILE A 604 -19.95 30.32 1.00
C ILE A 604 -20.84 30.05 2.21
N TYR A 605 -20.98 28.80 2.61
CA TYR A 605 -21.60 28.44 3.89
C TYR A 605 -20.57 28.58 5.00
N TYR A 606 -20.78 29.54 5.89
CA TYR A 606 -20.13 29.52 7.20
C TYR A 606 -20.93 28.63 8.15
N PRO A 607 -20.26 27.83 9.00
CA PRO A 607 -20.90 27.31 10.19
C PRO A 607 -21.19 28.52 11.09
N VAL A 608 -22.43 28.98 11.10
CA VAL A 608 -22.92 29.85 12.16
C VAL A 608 -23.44 28.92 13.24
N ASP A 609 -22.72 28.92 14.37
CA ASP A 609 -23.00 28.29 15.68
C ASP A 609 -23.81 26.97 15.73
#